data_AF-L2GN68-F1
#
_entry.id   AF-L2GN68-F1
#
_cell.length_a   1.000
_cell.length_b   1.000
_cell.length_c   1.000
_cell.angle_alpha   90.00
_cell.angle_beta   90.00
_cell.angle_gamma   90.00
#
_symmetry.space_group_name_H-M   'P 1'
#
loop_
_entity.id
_entity.type
_entity.pdbx_description
1 polymer ?
#
loop_
_entity_poly.entity_id
_entity_poly.type
_entity_poly.pdbx_seq_one_letter_code
_entity_poly.pdbx_strand_id
1 'polypeptide(L)'
;MNQDYFGLPKPEKELHALMGIMKLRNVGKFDEQNVKFKKSAFQTKVLECVYEITCFPSSSTRKDLAILLSMPEKSVQVWFQNSRQANKRLKNHVSMQNTEIFEVTVPQILEIIKNVKISLNYQ
;
A
#
# COMPACT_ATOMS: atom_id res chain seq x y z
N MET A 1 -12.67 42.06 -0.82
CA MET A 1 -11.65 41.10 -1.28
C MET A 1 -11.33 40.21 -0.08
N ASN A 2 -11.82 38.98 0.07
CA ASN A 2 -11.99 37.93 -0.92
C ASN A 2 -13.30 37.17 -0.72
N GLN A 3 -13.70 36.53 -1.81
CA GLN A 3 -15.03 36.11 -2.20
C GLN A 3 -15.43 34.74 -1.64
N ASP A 4 -16.72 34.58 -1.44
CA ASP A 4 -17.44 33.36 -1.07
C ASP A 4 -16.97 32.08 -1.77
N TYR A 5 -16.98 30.97 -1.04
CA TYR A 5 -17.65 29.76 -1.52
C TYR A 5 -18.38 29.10 -0.36
N PHE A 6 -19.69 29.39 -0.32
CA PHE A 6 -20.82 28.60 0.19
C PHE A 6 -20.69 28.02 1.61
N GLY A 7 -21.72 28.20 2.43
CA GLY A 7 -21.84 27.64 3.80
C GLY A 7 -21.90 26.11 3.90
N LEU A 8 -21.13 25.40 3.07
CA LEU A 8 -20.80 23.98 3.19
C LEU A 8 -19.65 23.83 4.19
N PRO A 9 -19.71 22.86 5.11
CA PRO A 9 -18.60 22.60 6.01
C PRO A 9 -17.37 22.23 5.16
N LYS A 10 -16.19 22.73 5.54
CA LYS A 10 -14.92 22.32 4.92
C LYS A 10 -14.89 20.79 4.76
N PRO A 11 -14.30 20.20 3.70
CA PRO A 11 -14.40 18.76 3.40
C PRO A 11 -13.96 17.85 4.56
N GLU A 12 -13.07 18.34 5.41
CA GLU A 12 -12.67 17.72 6.69
C GLU A 12 -13.80 17.66 7.74
N LYS A 13 -14.62 18.71 7.84
CA LYS A 13 -15.79 18.81 8.73
C LYS A 13 -17.01 18.10 8.15
N GLU A 14 -17.19 18.13 6.82
CA GLU A 14 -18.17 17.29 6.12
C GLU A 14 -17.91 15.82 6.38
N LEU A 15 -16.65 15.38 6.28
CA LEU A 15 -16.26 14.01 6.62
C LEU A 15 -16.60 13.69 8.08
N HIS A 16 -16.26 14.56 9.06
CA HIS A 16 -16.61 14.32 10.46
C HIS A 16 -18.12 14.32 10.73
N ALA A 17 -18.90 15.18 10.06
CA ALA A 17 -20.35 15.23 10.17
C ALA A 17 -21.00 14.00 9.51
N LEU A 18 -20.52 13.58 8.34
CA LEU A 18 -20.89 12.33 7.66
C LEU A 18 -20.54 11.11 8.53
N MET A 19 -19.37 11.14 9.18
CA MET A 19 -18.96 10.12 10.16
C MET A 19 -19.86 10.14 11.41
N GLY A 20 -20.32 11.31 11.85
CA GLY A 20 -21.28 11.45 12.95
C GLY A 20 -22.65 10.86 12.61
N ILE A 21 -23.17 11.14 11.42
CA ILE A 21 -24.44 10.58 10.91
C ILE A 21 -24.32 9.05 10.74
N MET A 22 -23.18 8.56 10.27
CA MET A 22 -22.91 7.12 10.15
C MET A 22 -22.80 6.41 11.53
N LYS A 23 -22.28 7.07 12.57
CA LYS A 23 -22.17 6.52 13.94
C LYS A 23 -23.50 6.38 14.67
N LEU A 24 -24.55 7.12 14.28
CA LEU A 24 -25.90 6.99 14.87
C LEU A 24 -26.61 5.71 14.44
N ARG A 25 -26.18 5.11 13.32
CA ARG A 25 -26.68 3.83 12.83
C ARG A 25 -25.73 2.73 13.30
N ASN A 26 -26.02 2.20 14.48
CA ASN A 26 -25.37 1.11 15.24
C ASN A 26 -24.59 0.04 14.42
N VAL A 27 -23.48 0.41 13.76
CA VAL A 27 -22.58 -0.46 12.99
C VAL A 27 -21.20 -0.35 13.63
N GLY A 28 -20.69 -1.50 14.08
CA GLY A 28 -19.63 -1.61 15.08
C GLY A 28 -18.33 -0.85 14.80
N LYS A 29 -17.62 -0.58 15.91
CA LYS A 29 -16.22 -0.13 16.06
C LYS A 29 -15.48 0.09 14.72
N PHE A 30 -15.57 1.31 14.20
CA PHE A 30 -14.72 1.74 13.08
C PHE A 30 -13.32 2.03 13.61
N ASP A 31 -12.36 1.20 13.22
CA ASP A 31 -10.93 1.41 13.42
C ASP A 31 -10.50 2.62 12.58
N GLU A 32 -10.07 3.70 13.23
CA GLU A 32 -9.63 4.95 12.59
C GLU A 32 -8.44 4.74 11.64
N GLN A 33 -7.74 3.61 11.77
CA GLN A 33 -6.65 3.21 10.87
C GLN A 33 -7.12 2.58 9.54
N ASN A 34 -8.43 2.41 9.33
CA ASN A 34 -9.02 1.74 8.16
C ASN A 34 -9.45 2.68 7.02
N VAL A 35 -8.81 3.84 6.87
CA VAL A 35 -8.88 4.55 5.58
C VAL A 35 -8.08 3.73 4.56
N LYS A 36 -8.79 3.07 3.64
CA LYS A 36 -8.19 2.17 2.64
C LYS A 36 -7.16 2.93 1.79
N PHE A 37 -5.87 2.74 2.09
CA PHE A 37 -4.77 3.31 1.31
C PHE A 37 -4.79 2.76 -0.13
N LYS A 38 -5.08 3.64 -1.10
CA LYS A 38 -5.05 3.31 -2.53
C LYS A 38 -3.64 3.49 -3.06
N LYS A 39 -2.99 2.37 -3.40
CA LYS A 39 -1.65 2.34 -4.01
C LYS A 39 -1.68 2.97 -5.41
N SER A 40 -0.66 3.76 -5.73
CA SER A 40 -0.39 4.26 -7.08
C SER A 40 0.13 3.16 -8.01
N ALA A 41 0.06 3.36 -9.33
CA ALA A 41 0.63 2.47 -10.33
C ALA A 41 2.16 2.32 -10.14
N PHE A 42 2.86 3.42 -9.86
CA PHE A 42 4.30 3.41 -9.54
C PHE A 42 4.62 2.50 -8.35
N GLN A 43 3.91 2.72 -7.25
CA GLN A 43 4.06 1.95 -6.02
C GLN A 43 3.79 0.46 -6.25
N THR A 44 2.78 0.14 -7.07
CA THR A 44 2.44 -1.25 -7.41
C THR A 44 3.56 -1.90 -8.22
N LYS A 45 4.13 -1.17 -9.20
CA LYS A 45 5.25 -1.67 -10.02
C LYS A 45 6.51 -1.95 -9.21
N VAL A 46 6.88 -1.07 -8.28
CA VAL A 46 8.01 -1.33 -7.37
C VAL A 46 7.77 -2.59 -6.54
N LEU A 47 6.57 -2.75 -5.99
CA LEU A 47 6.21 -3.93 -5.20
C LEU A 47 6.27 -5.22 -6.05
N GLU A 48 5.85 -5.17 -7.32
CA GLU A 48 5.97 -6.28 -8.27
C GLU A 48 7.43 -6.67 -8.52
N CYS A 49 8.32 -5.71 -8.81
CA CYS A 49 9.75 -5.99 -9.02
C CYS A 49 10.41 -6.60 -7.77
N VAL A 50 10.05 -6.13 -6.57
CA VAL A 50 10.56 -6.74 -5.33
C VAL A 50 10.00 -8.15 -5.13
N TYR A 51 8.74 -8.39 -5.53
CA TYR A 51 8.11 -9.70 -5.44
C TYR A 51 8.78 -10.76 -6.34
N GLU A 52 9.32 -10.35 -7.48
CA GLU A 52 10.12 -11.21 -8.36
C GLU A 52 11.43 -11.66 -7.70
N ILE A 53 12.01 -10.83 -6.83
CA ILE A 53 13.21 -11.18 -6.06
C ILE A 53 12.82 -12.05 -4.85
N THR A 54 11.80 -11.65 -4.10
CA THR A 54 11.31 -12.40 -2.94
C THR A 54 9.80 -12.26 -2.73
N CYS A 55 9.13 -13.41 -2.64
CA CYS A 55 7.72 -13.49 -2.26
C CYS A 55 7.49 -13.30 -0.74
N PHE A 56 8.56 -13.38 0.06
CA PHE A 56 8.54 -13.35 1.53
C PHE A 56 9.55 -12.33 2.08
N PRO A 57 9.28 -11.01 1.93
CA PRO A 57 10.18 -9.99 2.44
C PRO A 57 10.25 -10.02 3.97
N SER A 58 11.47 -9.85 4.50
CA SER A 58 11.71 -9.72 5.94
C SER A 58 10.98 -8.52 6.56
N SER A 59 10.90 -8.48 7.89
CA SER A 59 10.28 -7.35 8.60
C SER A 59 10.98 -6.02 8.30
N SER A 60 12.31 -6.04 8.29
CA SER A 60 13.17 -4.91 7.93
C SER A 60 12.89 -4.45 6.51
N THR A 61 12.89 -5.38 5.54
CA THR A 61 12.60 -5.09 4.13
C THR A 61 11.23 -4.41 3.94
N ARG A 62 10.19 -4.84 4.67
CA ARG A 62 8.86 -4.21 4.59
C ARG A 62 8.85 -2.78 5.13
N LYS A 63 9.57 -2.52 6.22
CA LYS A 63 9.72 -1.17 6.78
C LYS A 63 10.46 -0.25 5.82
N ASP A 64 11.53 -0.76 5.20
CA ASP A 64 12.29 0.01 4.22
C ASP A 64 11.41 0.38 3.01
N LEU A 65 10.63 -0.58 2.49
CA LEU A 65 9.65 -0.31 1.41
C LEU A 65 8.59 0.70 1.83
N ALA A 66 8.09 0.60 3.08
CA ALA A 66 7.08 1.52 3.60
C ALA A 66 7.60 2.97 3.62
N ILE A 67 8.83 3.16 4.08
CA ILE A 67 9.49 4.47 4.12
C ILE A 67 9.74 4.98 2.69
N LEU A 68 10.38 4.17 1.85
CA LEU A 68 10.80 4.57 0.50
C LEU A 68 9.63 4.84 -0.46
N LEU A 69 8.51 4.14 -0.28
CA LEU A 69 7.30 4.33 -1.08
C LEU A 69 6.27 5.25 -0.42
N SER A 70 6.58 5.79 0.77
CA SER A 70 5.69 6.61 1.59
C SER A 70 4.30 5.98 1.76
N MET A 71 4.28 4.71 2.15
CA MET A 71 3.05 3.94 2.38
C MET A 71 3.09 3.23 3.74
N PRO A 72 1.94 2.95 4.36
CA PRO A 72 1.91 2.23 5.64
C PRO A 72 2.52 0.83 5.51
N GLU A 73 3.33 0.39 6.48
CA GLU A 73 3.92 -0.97 6.50
C GLU A 73 2.83 -2.04 6.38
N LYS A 74 1.67 -1.81 7.02
CA LYS A 74 0.52 -2.70 6.92
C LYS A 74 0.00 -2.86 5.48
N SER A 75 0.04 -1.79 4.69
CA SER A 75 -0.36 -1.80 3.28
C SER A 75 0.61 -2.60 2.41
N VAL A 76 1.92 -2.57 2.74
CA VAL A 76 2.96 -3.41 2.11
C VAL A 76 2.69 -4.88 2.47
N GLN A 77 2.54 -5.18 3.76
CA GLN A 77 2.30 -6.55 4.25
C GLN A 77 1.07 -7.19 3.57
N VAL A 78 -0.07 -6.48 3.56
CA VAL A 78 -1.31 -6.97 2.95
C VAL A 78 -1.16 -7.16 1.45
N TRP A 79 -0.42 -6.28 0.77
CA TRP A 79 -0.16 -6.44 -0.66
C TRP A 79 0.60 -7.75 -0.94
N PHE A 80 1.71 -8.02 -0.23
CA PHE A 80 2.46 -9.27 -0.41
C PHE A 80 1.62 -10.51 -0.07
N GLN A 81 0.75 -10.45 0.95
CA GLN A 81 -0.19 -11.52 1.26
C GLN A 81 -1.17 -11.77 0.11
N ASN A 82 -1.81 -10.72 -0.40
CA ASN A 82 -2.78 -10.81 -1.49
C ASN A 82 -2.12 -11.28 -2.79
N SER A 83 -0.91 -10.81 -3.11
CA SER A 83 -0.14 -11.22 -4.28
C SER A 83 0.20 -12.71 -4.25
N ARG A 84 0.56 -13.26 -3.07
CA ARG A 84 0.77 -14.71 -2.90
C ARG A 84 -0.52 -15.51 -3.06
N GLN A 85 -1.62 -15.04 -2.47
CA GLN A 85 -2.92 -15.71 -2.59
C GLN A 85 -3.39 -15.74 -4.06
N ALA A 86 -3.24 -14.64 -4.79
CA ALA A 86 -3.54 -14.57 -6.21
C ALA A 86 -2.70 -15.56 -7.02
N ASN A 87 -1.39 -15.60 -6.78
CA ASN A 87 -0.48 -16.56 -7.44
C ASN A 87 -0.84 -18.02 -7.13
N LYS A 88 -1.19 -18.34 -5.87
CA LYS A 88 -1.61 -19.70 -5.47
C LYS A 88 -2.89 -20.13 -6.18
N ARG A 89 -3.86 -19.23 -6.34
CA ARG A 89 -5.12 -19.51 -7.04
C ARG A 89 -4.93 -19.73 -8.54
N LEU A 90 -3.93 -19.09 -9.13
CA LEU A 90 -3.59 -19.25 -10.55
C LEU A 90 -2.76 -20.53 -10.81
N LYS A 91 -1.93 -20.94 -9.86
CA LYS A 91 -1.04 -22.11 -9.94
C LYS A 91 -1.55 -23.24 -9.04
N ASN A 92 -2.64 -23.91 -9.41
CA ASN A 92 -3.22 -24.96 -8.57
C ASN A 92 -2.30 -26.18 -8.28
N HIS A 93 -1.10 -26.33 -8.84
CA HIS A 93 -0.23 -27.50 -8.59
C HIS A 93 1.29 -27.27 -8.71
N VAL A 94 1.84 -26.13 -8.28
CA VAL A 94 3.31 -26.01 -8.14
C VAL A 94 3.67 -25.48 -6.77
N SER A 95 4.34 -26.32 -5.99
CA SER A 95 4.91 -26.01 -4.68
C SER A 95 5.72 -24.72 -4.77
N MET A 96 5.39 -23.74 -3.92
CA MET A 96 6.17 -22.51 -3.76
C MET A 96 7.54 -22.87 -3.18
N GLN A 97 8.48 -23.28 -4.03
CA GLN A 97 9.85 -23.54 -3.65
C GLN A 97 10.62 -22.22 -3.59
N ASN A 98 10.37 -21.46 -2.52
CA ASN A 98 11.36 -20.76 -1.71
C ASN A 98 10.62 -20.01 -0.59
N THR A 99 10.50 -20.65 0.56
CA THR A 99 9.89 -20.08 1.80
C THR A 99 10.91 -19.36 2.67
N GLU A 100 12.12 -19.14 2.18
CA GLU A 100 13.14 -18.45 2.96
C GLU A 100 12.82 -16.96 3.03
N ILE A 101 12.76 -16.46 4.26
CA ILE A 101 12.62 -15.03 4.54
C ILE A 101 13.90 -14.37 4.03
N PHE A 102 13.79 -13.68 2.90
CA PHE A 102 14.94 -13.04 2.26
C PHE A 102 14.97 -11.56 2.64
N GLU A 103 16.13 -11.09 3.07
CA GLU A 103 16.38 -9.67 3.30
C GLU A 103 16.83 -9.03 2.00
N VAL A 104 16.05 -8.07 1.50
CA VAL A 104 16.47 -7.25 0.36
C VAL A 104 17.16 -6.02 0.93
N THR A 105 18.42 -5.80 0.56
CA THR A 105 19.19 -4.67 1.09
C THR A 105 18.64 -3.34 0.53
N VAL A 106 18.72 -2.28 1.34
CA VAL A 106 18.24 -0.93 0.94
C VAL A 106 18.81 -0.45 -0.40
N PRO A 107 20.11 -0.64 -0.73
CA PRO A 107 20.64 -0.26 -2.03
C PRO A 107 19.95 -0.97 -3.20
N GLN A 108 19.59 -2.25 -3.05
CA GLN A 108 18.86 -3.00 -4.08
C GLN A 108 17.44 -2.44 -4.26
N ILE A 109 16.76 -2.10 -3.15
CA ILE A 109 15.41 -1.50 -3.20
C ILE A 109 15.47 -0.14 -3.91
N LEU A 110 16.47 0.69 -3.59
CA LEU A 110 16.67 1.98 -4.24
C LEU A 110 16.94 1.85 -5.73
N GLU A 111 17.71 0.84 -6.14
CA GLU A 111 17.99 0.57 -7.54
C GLU A 111 16.71 0.20 -8.31
N ILE A 112 15.88 -0.67 -7.74
CA ILE A 112 14.57 -1.02 -8.31
C ILE A 112 13.70 0.23 -8.45
N ILE A 113 13.61 1.06 -7.41
CA ILE A 113 12.83 2.31 -7.42
C ILE A 113 13.31 3.25 -8.53
N LYS A 114 14.63 3.42 -8.69
CA LYS A 114 15.21 4.24 -9.77
C LYS A 114 14.83 3.68 -11.13
N ASN A 115 14.99 2.38 -11.35
CA ASN A 115 14.68 1.73 -12.62
C ASN A 115 13.19 1.84 -12.98
N VAL A 116 12.30 1.70 -12.01
CA VAL A 116 10.85 1.91 -12.22
C VAL A 116 10.52 3.37 -12.52
N LYS A 117 11.17 4.34 -11.85
CA LYS A 117 10.97 5.77 -12.15
C LYS A 117 11.40 6.11 -13.58
N ILE A 118 12.57 5.62 -14.00
CA ILE A 118 13.08 5.79 -15.36
C ILE A 118 12.09 5.19 -16.37
N SER A 119 11.64 3.94 -16.13
CA SER A 119 10.70 3.26 -17.02
C SER A 119 9.34 3.95 -17.15
N LEU A 120 8.92 4.75 -16.17
CA LEU A 120 7.66 5.48 -16.19
C LEU A 120 7.82 6.95 -16.62
N ASN A 121 9.00 7.38 -17.07
CA ASN A 121 9.32 8.78 -17.38
C ASN A 121 8.91 9.75 -16.26
N TYR A 122 9.05 9.31 -15.00
CA TYR A 122 8.79 10.17 -13.85
C TYR A 122 10.02 11.08 -13.64
N GLN A 123 9.99 12.29 -14.19
CA GLN A 123 10.98 13.35 -13.93
C GLN A 123 10.82 13.92 -12.51
#